data_AF-A0A699Q388-F1
#
_entry.id   AF-A0A699Q388-F1
#
_cell.length_a   1.000
_cell.length_b   1.000
_cell.length_c   1.000
_cell.angle_alpha   90.00
_cell.angle_beta   90.00
_cell.angle_gamma   90.00
#
_symmetry.space_group_name_H-M   'P 1'
#
loop_
_entity.id
_entity.type
_entity.pdbx_description
1 polymer ?
#
loop_
_entity_poly.entity_id
_entity_poly.type
_entity_poly.pdbx_seq_one_letter_code
_entity_poly.pdbx_strand_id
1 'polypeptide(L)'
;MEAQGGGGGEMRKVHIIYFLSHKGRIEHPHLIRVHHHSRNGVHLKDVKRWLSELRGKDMPESFAWSYKRRYKAGYVWQDLLDEDLLTPISDNEYVLKGSAISSITFNKGKF
;
A
#
# COMPACT_ATOMS: atom_id res chain seq x y z
N MET A 1 27.91 -14.21 31.51
CA MET A 1 27.87 -12.84 30.97
C MET A 1 26.77 -12.80 29.92
N GLU A 2 25.94 -11.76 29.98
CA GLU A 2 24.57 -11.68 29.49
C GLU A 2 24.40 -11.65 27.96
N ALA A 3 23.15 -11.89 27.54
CA ALA A 3 22.71 -12.03 26.15
C ALA A 3 22.22 -10.72 25.50
N GLN A 4 22.25 -10.74 24.16
CA GLN A 4 21.37 -10.06 23.19
C GLN A 4 21.47 -8.54 22.93
N GLY A 5 21.65 -8.22 21.64
CA GLY A 5 20.52 -7.66 20.88
C GLY A 5 20.57 -6.18 20.47
N GLY A 6 21.68 -5.67 19.93
CA GLY A 6 21.73 -4.34 19.30
C GLY A 6 21.10 -4.32 17.90
N GLY A 7 19.78 -4.49 17.79
CA GLY A 7 19.09 -4.62 16.51
C GLY A 7 18.93 -3.31 15.72
N GLY A 8 19.99 -2.62 15.29
CA GLY A 8 19.87 -1.44 14.41
C GLY A 8 18.93 -1.71 13.23
N GLY A 9 17.94 -0.83 13.00
CA GLY A 9 16.99 -1.05 11.90
C GLY A 9 17.72 -1.06 10.56
N GLU A 10 17.64 -2.15 9.82
CA GLU A 10 18.30 -2.23 8.52
C GLU A 10 17.54 -1.35 7.49
N MET A 11 18.27 -0.49 6.77
CA MET A 11 17.72 0.30 5.67
C MET A 11 17.50 -0.63 4.48
N ARG A 12 16.23 -0.92 4.18
CA ARG A 12 15.87 -1.86 3.12
C ARG A 12 15.29 -1.12 1.93
N LYS A 13 15.72 -1.51 0.72
CA LYS A 13 15.12 -1.03 -0.51
C LYS A 13 13.80 -1.76 -0.73
N VAL A 14 12.72 -0.98 -0.85
CA VAL A 14 11.36 -1.47 -1.01
C VAL A 14 10.86 -1.11 -2.41
N HIS A 15 10.23 -2.07 -3.07
CA HIS A 15 9.63 -1.91 -4.39
C HIS A 15 8.11 -1.97 -4.25
N ILE A 16 7.43 -0.87 -4.57
CA ILE A 16 5.96 -0.83 -4.57
C ILE A 16 5.48 -0.78 -6.01
N ILE A 17 4.86 -1.86 -6.45
CA ILE A 17 4.11 -1.92 -7.70
C ILE A 17 2.66 -1.61 -7.38
N TYR A 18 2.05 -0.65 -8.06
CA TYR A 18 0.63 -0.37 -7.85
C TYR A 18 -0.13 -0.21 -9.16
N PHE A 19 -1.38 -0.68 -9.13
CA PHE A 19 -2.37 -0.50 -10.17
C PHE A 19 -3.40 0.51 -9.68
N LEU A 20 -3.82 1.44 -10.52
CA LEU A 20 -5.01 2.24 -10.25
C LEU A 20 -6.15 1.71 -11.10
N SER A 21 -7.36 1.74 -10.55
CA SER A 21 -8.55 1.36 -11.29
C SER A 21 -9.66 2.38 -11.11
N HIS A 22 -10.19 2.83 -12.25
CA HIS A 22 -11.30 3.77 -12.33
C HIS A 22 -12.47 3.05 -12.99
N LYS A 23 -13.59 2.91 -12.25
CA LYS A 23 -14.82 2.25 -12.75
C LYS A 23 -14.55 0.86 -13.35
N GLY A 24 -13.72 0.06 -12.68
CA GLY A 24 -13.36 -1.30 -13.11
C GLY A 24 -12.29 -1.38 -14.20
N ARG A 25 -11.86 -0.26 -14.80
CA ARG A 25 -10.77 -0.24 -15.78
C ARG A 25 -9.45 -0.10 -15.05
N ILE A 26 -8.55 -1.05 -15.25
CA ILE A 26 -7.20 -1.07 -14.65
C ILE A 26 -6.24 -0.35 -15.58
N GLU A 27 -5.52 0.63 -15.06
CA GLU A 27 -4.43 1.32 -15.75
C GLU A 27 -3.14 0.50 -15.73
N HIS A 28 -2.14 0.92 -16.52
CA HIS A 28 -0.82 0.30 -16.46
C HIS A 28 -0.22 0.39 -15.04
N PRO A 29 0.47 -0.66 -14.58
CA PRO A 29 1.12 -0.64 -13.28
C PRO A 29 2.23 0.41 -13.24
N HIS A 30 2.40 1.00 -12.07
CA HIS A 30 3.49 1.91 -11.76
C HIS A 30 4.41 1.26 -10.73
N LEU A 31 5.71 1.55 -10.80
CA LEU A 31 6.71 1.09 -9.84
C LEU A 31 7.35 2.31 -9.16
N ILE A 32 7.37 2.31 -7.83
CA ILE A 32 8.18 3.23 -7.04
C ILE A 32 9.21 2.45 -6.21
N ARG A 33 10.39 3.03 -6.03
CA ARG A 33 11.47 2.45 -5.24
C ARG A 33 11.84 3.42 -4.13
N VAL A 34 11.74 2.97 -2.90
CA VAL A 34 11.99 3.79 -1.70
C VAL A 34 12.96 3.08 -0.77
N HIS A 35 13.72 3.85 -0.01
CA HIS A 35 14.53 3.29 1.08
C HIS A 35 13.72 3.40 2.36
N HIS A 36 13.33 2.25 2.92
CA HIS A 36 12.55 2.20 4.13
C HIS A 36 13.43 1.84 5.32
N HIS A 37 13.46 2.72 6.31
CA HIS A 37 14.12 2.47 7.57
C HIS A 37 13.05 2.09 8.60
N SER A 38 12.81 0.79 8.78
CA SER A 38 11.81 0.33 9.74
C SER A 38 12.07 -1.09 10.21
N ARG A 39 11.92 -1.29 11.52
CA ARG A 39 11.81 -2.61 12.15
C ARG A 39 10.40 -3.19 12.03
N ASN A 40 9.39 -2.36 11.78
CA ASN A 40 7.98 -2.69 11.90
C ASN A 40 7.33 -3.03 10.55
N GLY A 41 8.11 -3.20 9.48
CA GLY A 41 7.60 -3.48 8.13
C GLY A 41 6.95 -2.27 7.45
N VAL A 42 6.20 -2.54 6.38
CA VAL A 42 5.55 -1.52 5.54
C VAL A 42 4.04 -1.55 5.79
N HIS A 43 3.49 -0.43 6.24
CA HIS A 43 2.04 -0.26 6.39
C HIS A 43 1.44 0.52 5.23
N LEU A 44 0.13 0.48 5.05
CA LEU A 44 -0.53 1.26 3.99
C LEU A 44 -0.22 2.76 4.13
N LYS A 45 -0.21 3.30 5.36
CA LYS A 45 0.14 4.71 5.60
C LYS A 45 1.53 5.09 5.09
N ASP A 46 2.49 4.17 5.11
CA ASP A 46 3.82 4.40 4.56
C ASP A 46 3.75 4.53 3.04
N VAL A 47 3.00 3.65 2.40
CA VAL A 47 2.78 3.68 0.94
C VAL A 47 2.05 4.95 0.52
N LYS A 48 0.98 5.33 1.23
CA LYS A 48 0.23 6.57 0.98
C LYS A 48 1.12 7.82 1.14
N ARG A 49 1.99 7.85 2.16
CA ARG A 49 2.96 8.93 2.35
C ARG A 49 3.91 9.03 1.14
N TRP A 50 4.53 7.92 0.72
CA TRP A 50 5.42 7.93 -0.44
C TRP A 50 4.71 8.33 -1.74
N LEU A 51 3.48 7.87 -1.94
CA LEU A 51 2.66 8.28 -3.08
C LEU A 51 2.30 9.76 -3.03
N SER A 52 2.01 10.30 -1.84
CA SER A 52 1.74 11.73 -1.65
C SER A 52 2.93 12.60 -2.06
N GLU A 53 4.15 12.18 -1.67
CA GLU A 53 5.39 12.86 -2.03
C GLU A 53 5.62 12.87 -3.55
N LEU A 54 5.26 11.79 -4.25
CA LEU A 54 5.49 11.63 -5.69
C LEU A 54 4.37 12.17 -6.58
N ARG A 55 3.13 12.18 -6.10
CA ARG A 55 1.93 12.37 -6.94
C ARG A 55 0.94 13.41 -6.38
N GLY A 56 1.20 13.96 -5.20
CA GLY A 56 0.34 14.92 -4.51
C GLY A 56 -0.53 14.25 -3.42
N LYS A 57 -0.81 15.01 -2.36
CA LYS A 57 -1.44 14.55 -1.12
C LYS A 57 -2.82 13.90 -1.30
N ASP A 58 -3.61 14.41 -2.24
CA ASP A 58 -4.99 13.96 -2.43
C ASP A 58 -5.09 12.66 -3.23
N MET A 59 -4.04 12.33 -3.99
CA MET A 59 -4.04 11.17 -4.88
C MET A 59 -4.27 9.87 -4.10
N PRO A 60 -3.45 9.47 -3.12
CA PRO A 60 -3.64 8.21 -2.41
C PRO A 60 -4.94 8.13 -1.60
N GLU A 61 -5.50 9.27 -1.18
CA GLU A 61 -6.77 9.31 -0.44
C GLU A 61 -8.01 9.15 -1.34
N SER A 62 -7.85 9.33 -2.65
CA SER A 62 -8.93 9.15 -3.62
C SER A 62 -9.22 7.68 -3.96
N PHE A 63 -8.51 6.73 -3.34
CA PHE A 63 -8.60 5.30 -3.63
C PHE A 63 -8.78 4.47 -2.36
N ALA A 64 -9.61 3.43 -2.45
CA ALA A 64 -9.59 2.31 -1.53
C ALA A 64 -8.46 1.36 -1.95
N TRP A 65 -7.63 0.95 -0.99
CA TRP A 65 -6.42 0.18 -1.28
C TRP A 65 -6.56 -1.28 -0.87
N SER A 66 -6.07 -2.16 -1.73
CA SER A 66 -5.89 -3.57 -1.44
C SER A 66 -4.48 -3.99 -1.82
N TYR A 67 -3.93 -5.02 -1.19
CA TYR A 67 -2.67 -5.63 -1.61
C TYR A 67 -2.85 -7.08 -2.04
N LYS A 68 -2.00 -7.51 -2.97
CA LYS A 68 -1.96 -8.89 -3.46
C LYS A 68 -1.21 -9.74 -2.45
N ARG A 69 -1.89 -10.72 -1.85
CA ARG A 69 -1.30 -11.69 -0.93
C ARG A 69 -1.44 -13.13 -1.43
N ARG A 70 -0.52 -14.00 -1.01
CA ARG A 70 -0.62 -15.44 -1.26
C ARG A 70 -1.84 -16.01 -0.54
N TYR A 71 -2.61 -16.83 -1.24
CA TYR A 71 -3.74 -17.58 -0.70
C TYR A 71 -3.86 -18.91 -1.43
N LYS A 72 -3.66 -20.02 -0.70
CA LYS A 72 -3.54 -21.37 -1.27
C LYS A 72 -2.52 -21.39 -2.41
N ALA A 73 -2.86 -22.01 -3.55
CA ALA A 73 -2.01 -22.06 -4.74
C ALA A 73 -2.04 -20.79 -5.61
N GLY A 74 -2.65 -19.70 -5.15
CA GLY A 74 -2.82 -18.48 -5.93
C GLY A 74 -2.73 -17.20 -5.09
N TYR A 75 -3.44 -16.17 -5.53
CA TYR A 75 -3.41 -14.85 -4.92
C TYR A 75 -4.81 -14.26 -4.79
N VAL A 76 -4.98 -13.43 -3.76
CA VAL A 76 -6.18 -12.62 -3.55
C VAL A 76 -5.78 -11.17 -3.29
N TRP A 77 -6.70 -10.25 -3.55
CA TRP A 77 -6.62 -8.87 -3.07
C TRP A 77 -7.23 -8.81 -1.68
N GLN A 78 -6.46 -8.37 -0.69
CA GLN A 78 -6.95 -8.08 0.65
C GLN A 78 -7.03 -6.57 0.82
N ASP A 79 -8.20 -6.07 1.21
CA ASP A 79 -8.41 -4.65 1.52
C ASP A 79 -7.60 -4.23 2.75
N LEU A 80 -7.18 -2.97 2.74
CA LEU A 80 -6.27 -2.39 3.73
C LEU A 80 -6.86 -1.13 4.36
N LEU A 81 -6.65 -1.01 5.67
CA LEU A 81 -6.68 0.23 6.42
C LEU A 81 -5.25 0.79 6.56
N ASP A 82 -5.13 2.06 6.94
CA ASP A 82 -3.85 2.77 7.01
C ASP A 82 -2.81 2.09 7.92
N GLU A 83 -3.28 1.47 9.01
CA GLU A 83 -2.46 0.78 10.00
C GLU A 83 -2.21 -0.71 9.67
N ASP A 84 -2.73 -1.23 8.56
CA ASP A 84 -2.53 -2.63 8.20
C ASP A 84 -1.13 -2.87 7.65
N LEU A 85 -0.49 -3.95 8.14
CA LEU A 85 0.83 -4.39 7.71
C LEU A 85 0.75 -5.17 6.39
N LEU A 86 1.54 -4.76 5.42
CA LEU A 86 1.65 -5.46 4.15
C LEU A 86 2.68 -6.59 4.24
N THR A 87 2.40 -7.69 3.55
CA THR A 87 3.37 -8.78 3.34
C THR A 87 3.93 -8.70 1.92
N PRO A 88 5.26 -8.74 1.73
CA PRO A 88 5.84 -8.73 0.41
C PRO A 88 5.50 -10.00 -0.36
N ILE A 89 5.36 -9.89 -1.69
CA ILE A 89 5.08 -11.03 -2.57
C ILE A 89 6.35 -11.82 -2.92
N SER A 90 7.47 -11.09 -2.98
CA SER A 90 8.86 -11.54 -3.21
C SER A 90 9.79 -10.45 -2.71
N ASP A 91 10.99 -10.75 -2.20
CA ASP A 91 12.12 -9.83 -1.92
C ASP A 91 11.80 -8.32 -1.80
N ASN A 92 11.11 -7.90 -0.74
CA ASN A 92 10.70 -6.50 -0.48
C ASN A 92 9.85 -5.82 -1.56
N GLU A 93 9.23 -6.61 -2.44
CA GLU A 93 8.27 -6.19 -3.45
C GLU A 93 6.84 -6.35 -2.93
N TYR A 94 6.07 -5.29 -3.06
CA TYR A 94 4.67 -5.22 -2.66
C TYR A 94 3.84 -4.83 -3.88
N VAL A 95 2.70 -5.51 -4.05
CA VAL A 95 1.80 -5.27 -5.17
C VAL A 95 0.46 -4.79 -4.64
N LEU A 96 0.07 -3.57 -4.98
CA LEU A 96 -1.16 -2.93 -4.51
C LEU A 96 -2.10 -2.59 -5.66
N LYS A 97 -3.38 -2.44 -5.34
CA LYS A 97 -4.41 -1.90 -6.22
C LYS A 97 -5.16 -0.79 -5.50
N GLY A 98 -5.16 0.40 -6.07
CA GLY A 98 -6.05 1.49 -5.71
C GLY A 98 -7.33 1.41 -6.55
N SER A 99 -8.49 1.30 -5.91
CA SER A 99 -9.79 1.36 -6.57
C SER A 99 -10.42 2.71 -6.27
N ALA A 100 -10.66 3.51 -7.32
CA ALA A 100 -11.12 4.89 -7.17
C ALA A 100 -12.42 4.92 -6.37
N ILE A 101 -12.41 5.71 -5.30
CA ILE A 101 -13.61 5.93 -4.50
C ILE A 101 -14.47 6.87 -5.32
N SER A 102 -15.62 6.39 -5.77
CA SER A 102 -16.61 7.30 -6.36
C SER A 102 -17.10 8.19 -5.23
N SER A 103 -17.09 9.51 -5.42
CA SER A 103 -17.86 10.43 -4.59
C SER A 103 -19.32 10.00 -4.67
N ILE A 104 -19.74 9.09 -3.78
CA ILE A 104 -21.15 8.97 -3.44
C ILE A 104 -21.39 10.25 -2.64
N THR A 105 -21.73 11.31 -3.36
CA THR A 105 -22.48 12.41 -2.78
C THR A 105 -23.75 11.75 -2.26
N PHE A 106 -23.76 11.40 -0.98
CA PHE A 106 -25.03 11.24 -0.27
C PHE A 106 -25.67 12.61 -0.40
N ASN A 107 -26.56 12.76 -1.39
CA ASN A 107 -27.52 13.84 -1.35
C ASN A 107 -28.18 13.71 0.01
N LYS A 108 -27.86 14.62 0.93
CA LYS A 108 -28.67 14.89 2.11
C LYS A 108 -29.99 15.46 1.59
N GLY A 109 -30.78 14.59 0.97
CA GLY A 109 -32.16 14.85 0.62
C GLY A 109 -32.90 15.00 1.93
N LYS A 110 -33.34 16.23 2.16
CA LYS A 110 -34.29 16.60 3.20
C LYS A 110 -35.48 15.63 3.14
N PHE A 111 -35.73 14.92 4.24
CA PHE A 111 -37.06 14.54 4.66
C PHE A 111 -37.37 15.36 5.91
#